data_AF-A0AAI8F0J1-F1
#
_entry.id   AF-A0AAI8F0J1-F1
#
_cell.length_a   1.000
_cell.length_b   1.000
_cell.length_c   1.000
_cell.angle_alpha   90.00
_cell.angle_beta   90.00
_cell.angle_gamma   90.00
#
_symmetry.space_group_name_H-M   'P 1'
#
loop_
_entity.id
_entity.type
_entity.pdbx_description
1 polymer ?
#
loop_
_entity_poly.entity_id
_entity_poly.type
_entity_poly.pdbx_seq_one_letter_code
_entity_poly.pdbx_strand_id
1 'polypeptide(L)'
;MISKICSSIKLANLFKGFLCKRIASPAQSARIISLVLDIKNVFEKENDPSNNIGKTLDLIVGFKKENPQDFDELFQILKDLIQEYEKNPEEVKQNLTEIIK
;
A
#
# COMPACT_ATOMS: atom_id res chain seq x y z
N MET A 1 -15.36 23.60 16.24
CA MET A 1 -15.30 23.05 14.86
C MET A 1 -13.91 23.10 14.20
N ILE A 2 -12.86 23.63 14.86
CA ILE A 2 -11.47 23.64 14.34
C ILE A 2 -10.68 22.36 14.71
N SER A 3 -11.17 21.53 15.64
CA SER A 3 -10.43 20.35 16.12
C SER A 3 -10.30 19.19 15.10
N LYS A 4 -11.27 19.02 14.19
CA LYS A 4 -11.24 17.93 13.19
C LYS A 4 -10.30 18.19 12.00
N ILE A 5 -10.05 19.45 11.67
CA ILE A 5 -9.13 19.85 10.59
C ILE A 5 -7.67 19.71 11.06
N CYS A 6 -7.41 19.93 12.36
CA CYS A 6 -6.09 19.72 12.94
C CYS A 6 -5.69 18.24 13.05
N SER A 7 -6.63 17.33 13.28
CA SER A 7 -6.35 15.89 13.34
C SER A 7 -6.08 15.28 11.95
N SER A 8 -6.89 15.64 10.95
CA SER A 8 -6.72 15.18 9.55
C SER A 8 -5.40 15.62 8.94
N ILE A 9 -4.97 16.87 9.14
CA ILE A 9 -3.64 17.35 8.65
C ILE A 9 -2.48 16.62 9.37
N LYS A 10 -2.64 16.28 10.65
CA LYS A 10 -1.61 15.59 11.44
C LYS A 10 -1.50 14.12 11.03
N LEU A 11 -2.61 13.46 10.72
CA LEU A 11 -2.62 12.06 10.28
C LEU A 11 -2.23 11.91 8.81
N ALA A 12 -2.64 12.81 7.91
CA ALA A 12 -2.18 12.81 6.53
C ALA A 12 -0.66 13.06 6.42
N ASN A 13 -0.10 13.94 7.27
CA ASN A 13 1.35 14.11 7.39
C ASN A 13 2.04 12.93 8.08
N LEU A 14 1.37 12.22 9.00
CA LEU A 14 1.86 10.95 9.53
C LEU A 14 1.83 9.86 8.47
N PHE A 15 0.79 9.71 7.67
CA PHE A 15 0.70 8.74 6.58
C PHE A 15 1.69 9.06 5.46
N LYS A 16 1.76 10.32 5.00
CA LYS A 16 2.81 10.75 4.05
C LYS A 16 4.20 10.59 4.65
N GLY A 17 4.41 10.98 5.89
CA GLY A 17 5.70 10.84 6.58
C GLY A 17 6.08 9.38 6.84
N PHE A 18 5.10 8.51 7.10
CA PHE A 18 5.28 7.09 7.38
C PHE A 18 5.54 6.31 6.10
N LEU A 19 4.75 6.56 5.05
CA LEU A 19 4.95 6.00 3.72
C LEU A 19 6.24 6.52 3.09
N CYS A 20 6.57 7.82 3.21
CA CYS A 20 7.83 8.36 2.69
C CYS A 20 9.06 8.03 3.54
N LYS A 21 8.94 7.78 4.86
CA LYS A 21 10.08 7.36 5.69
C LYS A 21 10.36 5.87 5.59
N ARG A 22 9.33 5.04 5.38
CA ARG A 22 9.50 3.58 5.20
C ARG A 22 9.80 3.22 3.76
N ILE A 23 9.15 3.82 2.77
CA ILE A 23 9.60 3.62 1.38
C ILE A 23 10.88 4.44 1.20
N ALA A 24 12.00 3.84 1.60
CA ALA A 24 13.29 4.43 1.92
C ALA A 24 14.01 5.02 0.69
N SER A 25 13.55 4.71 -0.53
CA SER A 25 14.14 5.25 -1.75
C SER A 25 13.20 5.26 -2.96
N PRO A 26 13.44 6.14 -3.95
CA PRO A 26 12.76 6.10 -5.25
C PRO A 26 12.82 4.73 -5.94
N ALA A 27 13.92 3.99 -5.76
CA ALA A 27 14.09 2.66 -6.34
C ALA A 27 13.16 1.62 -5.70
N GLN A 28 12.98 1.68 -4.38
CA GLN A 28 12.01 0.84 -3.68
C GLN A 28 10.58 1.18 -4.08
N SER A 29 10.24 2.47 -4.18
CA SER A 29 8.94 2.91 -4.69
C SER A 29 8.66 2.34 -6.09
N ALA A 30 9.63 2.41 -6.98
CA ALA A 30 9.50 1.89 -8.34
C ALA A 30 9.25 0.37 -8.36
N ARG A 31 9.99 -0.39 -7.53
CA ARG A 31 9.82 -1.84 -7.40
C ARG A 31 8.42 -2.21 -6.88
N ILE A 32 7.94 -1.53 -5.84
CA ILE A 32 6.60 -1.74 -5.28
C ILE A 32 5.52 -1.37 -6.30
N ILE A 33 5.66 -0.23 -6.99
CA ILE A 33 4.71 0.19 -8.04
C ILE A 33 4.68 -0.84 -9.18
N SER A 34 5.84 -1.34 -9.61
CA SER A 34 5.92 -2.38 -10.64
C SER A 34 5.12 -3.63 -10.22
N LEU A 35 5.34 -4.13 -9.01
CA LEU A 35 4.58 -5.27 -8.49
C LEU A 35 3.06 -5.03 -8.53
N VAL A 36 2.61 -3.85 -8.10
CA VAL A 36 1.17 -3.51 -8.12
C VAL A 36 0.62 -3.46 -9.55
N LEU A 37 1.37 -2.91 -10.50
CA LEU A 37 0.98 -2.88 -11.91
C LEU A 37 0.93 -4.28 -12.52
N ASP A 38 1.89 -5.14 -12.19
CA ASP A 38 1.92 -6.52 -12.68
C ASP A 38 0.72 -7.32 -12.15
N ILE A 39 0.39 -7.16 -10.86
CA ILE A 39 -0.83 -7.74 -10.27
C ILE A 39 -2.07 -7.22 -11.00
N LYS A 40 -2.20 -5.91 -11.19
CA LYS A 40 -3.32 -5.31 -11.92
C LYS A 40 -3.46 -5.92 -13.32
N ASN A 41 -2.35 -6.06 -14.05
CA ASN A 41 -2.32 -6.63 -15.39
C ASN A 41 -2.80 -8.09 -15.42
N VAL A 42 -2.53 -8.88 -14.39
CA VAL A 42 -3.05 -10.26 -14.26
C VAL A 42 -4.58 -10.24 -14.25
N PHE A 43 -5.19 -9.38 -13.43
CA PHE A 43 -6.66 -9.28 -13.33
C PHE A 43 -7.33 -8.63 -14.55
N GLU A 44 -6.63 -7.78 -15.31
CA GLU A 44 -7.17 -7.17 -16.52
C GLU A 44 -7.11 -8.09 -17.75
N LYS A 45 -6.12 -8.98 -17.85
CA LYS A 45 -5.87 -9.79 -19.06
C LYS A 45 -6.51 -11.17 -19.02
N GLU A 46 -6.85 -11.68 -17.85
CA GLU A 46 -7.37 -13.03 -17.69
C GLU A 46 -8.76 -13.08 -17.06
N ASN A 47 -9.66 -13.77 -17.75
CA ASN A 47 -11.06 -13.92 -17.37
C ASN A 47 -11.30 -15.10 -16.41
N ASP A 48 -10.27 -15.88 -16.04
CA ASP A 48 -10.36 -16.98 -15.09
C ASP A 48 -9.83 -16.56 -13.70
N PRO A 49 -10.71 -16.35 -12.71
CA PRO A 49 -10.32 -15.93 -11.36
C PRO A 49 -9.35 -16.90 -10.67
N SER A 50 -9.44 -18.20 -10.93
CA SER A 50 -8.57 -19.20 -10.29
C SER A 50 -7.13 -19.10 -10.81
N ASN A 51 -6.97 -18.84 -12.10
CA ASN A 51 -5.66 -18.65 -12.72
C ASN A 51 -5.00 -17.34 -12.25
N ASN A 52 -5.81 -16.29 -12.07
CA ASN A 52 -5.36 -14.97 -11.62
C ASN A 52 -4.77 -15.02 -10.21
N ILE A 53 -5.39 -15.80 -9.30
CA ILE A 53 -4.89 -15.99 -7.94
C ILE A 53 -3.53 -16.67 -7.94
N GLY A 54 -3.36 -17.76 -8.70
CA GLY A 54 -2.07 -18.48 -8.80
C GLY A 54 -0.95 -17.56 -9.29
N LYS A 55 -1.20 -16.81 -10.37
CA LYS A 55 -0.21 -15.88 -10.93
C LYS A 55 0.11 -14.70 -10.03
N THR A 56 -0.89 -14.19 -9.31
CA THR A 56 -0.66 -13.14 -8.32
C THR A 56 0.25 -13.64 -7.19
N LEU A 57 0.04 -14.87 -6.73
CA LEU A 57 0.93 -15.49 -5.74
C LEU A 57 2.35 -15.68 -6.29
N ASP A 58 2.50 -16.12 -7.54
CA ASP A 58 3.81 -16.25 -8.18
C ASP A 58 4.55 -14.89 -8.26
N LEU A 59 3.85 -13.81 -8.62
CA LEU A 59 4.42 -12.46 -8.63
C LEU A 59 4.88 -12.02 -7.24
N ILE A 60 4.07 -12.23 -6.20
CA ILE A 60 4.41 -11.88 -4.82
C ILE A 60 5.62 -12.70 -4.33
N VAL A 61 5.66 -14.00 -4.64
CA VAL A 61 6.78 -14.88 -4.29
C VAL A 61 8.06 -14.48 -5.04
N GLY A 62 7.97 -14.15 -6.32
CA GLY A 62 9.08 -13.64 -7.13
C GLY A 62 9.63 -12.34 -6.54
N PHE A 63 8.74 -11.37 -6.28
CA PHE A 63 9.10 -10.10 -5.66
C PHE A 63 9.80 -10.28 -4.32
N LYS A 64 9.32 -11.17 -3.45
CA LYS A 64 9.96 -11.49 -2.17
C LYS A 64 11.38 -12.04 -2.35
N LYS A 65 11.58 -12.94 -3.32
CA LYS A 65 12.90 -13.54 -3.57
C LYS A 65 13.91 -12.49 -4.06
N GLU A 66 13.47 -11.59 -4.93
CA GLU A 66 14.32 -10.55 -5.51
C GLU A 66 14.54 -9.37 -4.57
N ASN A 67 13.52 -9.03 -3.77
CA ASN A 67 13.47 -7.82 -2.96
C ASN A 67 12.94 -8.12 -1.54
N PRO A 68 13.64 -8.94 -0.74
CA PRO A 68 13.13 -9.43 0.55
C PRO A 68 12.89 -8.31 1.57
N GLN A 69 13.74 -7.29 1.61
CA GLN A 69 13.58 -6.15 2.51
C GLN A 69 12.35 -5.30 2.12
N ASP A 70 12.21 -5.00 0.83
CA ASP A 70 11.06 -4.26 0.31
C ASP A 70 9.75 -5.00 0.58
N PHE A 71 9.76 -6.32 0.46
CA PHE A 71 8.62 -7.17 0.78
C PHE A 71 8.21 -7.05 2.25
N ASP A 72 9.16 -7.21 3.18
CA ASP A 72 8.88 -7.12 4.62
C ASP A 72 8.36 -5.73 5.00
N GLU A 73 8.93 -4.68 4.41
CA GLU A 73 8.51 -3.31 4.62
C GLU A 73 7.09 -3.03 4.08
N LEU A 74 6.79 -3.48 2.87
CA LEU A 74 5.45 -3.37 2.29
C LEU A 74 4.41 -4.07 3.18
N PHE A 75 4.71 -5.28 3.66
CA PHE A 75 3.83 -6.01 4.57
C PHE A 75 3.66 -5.29 5.91
N GLN A 76 4.71 -4.69 6.46
CA GLN A 76 4.62 -3.93 7.69
C GLN A 76 3.80 -2.63 7.51
N ILE A 77 3.91 -1.96 6.36
CA ILE A 77 3.06 -0.82 6.01
C ILE A 77 1.59 -1.25 5.94
N LEU A 78 1.29 -2.35 5.25
CA LEU A 78 -0.08 -2.87 5.15
C LEU A 78 -0.65 -3.24 6.52
N LYS A 79 0.15 -3.89 7.36
CA LYS A 79 -0.25 -4.26 8.73
C LYS A 79 -0.60 -3.03 9.56
N ASP A 80 0.25 -2.01 9.53
CA ASP A 80 0.02 -0.79 10.32
C ASP A 80 -1.18 0.00 9.79
N LEU A 81 -1.40 0.03 8.46
CA LEU A 81 -2.59 0.60 7.85
C LEU A 81 -3.87 -0.12 8.31
N ILE A 82 -3.87 -1.46 8.30
CA ILE A 82 -5.02 -2.26 8.73
C ILE A 82 -5.33 -2.00 10.22
N GLN A 83 -4.31 -1.99 11.07
CA GLN A 83 -4.48 -1.72 12.50
C GLN A 83 -5.02 -0.32 12.79
N GLU A 84 -4.62 0.69 12.00
CA GLU A 84 -5.18 2.04 12.13
C GLU A 84 -6.62 2.10 11.60
N TYR A 85 -6.90 1.40 10.49
CA TYR A 85 -8.26 1.31 9.94
C TYR A 85 -9.23 0.63 10.92
N GLU A 86 -8.81 -0.41 11.63
CA GLU A 86 -9.62 -1.07 12.66
C GLU A 86 -10.01 -0.12 13.81
N LYS A 87 -9.14 0.82 14.16
CA LYS A 87 -9.40 1.80 15.21
C LYS A 87 -10.24 2.98 14.72
N ASN A 88 -9.91 3.51 13.55
CA ASN A 88 -10.43 4.78 13.04
C ASN A 88 -10.80 4.70 11.53
N PRO A 89 -11.77 3.86 11.14
CA PRO A 89 -12.00 3.54 9.72
C PRO A 89 -12.40 4.75 8.88
N GLU A 90 -13.26 5.64 9.40
CA GLU A 90 -13.72 6.82 8.65
C GLU A 90 -12.60 7.85 8.44
N GLU A 91 -11.72 8.03 9.43
CA GLU A 91 -10.57 8.93 9.32
C GLU A 91 -9.55 8.39 8.33
N VAL A 92 -9.26 7.09 8.36
CA VAL A 92 -8.36 6.45 7.40
C VAL A 92 -8.89 6.56 5.97
N LYS A 93 -10.19 6.29 5.74
CA LYS A 93 -10.82 6.47 4.42
C LYS A 93 -10.70 7.91 3.91
N GLN A 94 -10.97 8.88 4.77
CA GLN A 94 -10.88 10.29 4.42
C GLN A 94 -9.44 10.66 4.03
N ASN A 95 -8.45 10.28 4.84
CA ASN A 95 -7.05 10.59 4.57
C ASN A 95 -6.53 9.93 3.29
N LEU A 96 -6.90 8.67 3.02
CA LEU A 96 -6.54 7.99 1.77
C LEU A 96 -7.17 8.70 0.55
N THR A 97 -8.41 9.14 0.67
CA THR A 97 -9.10 9.90 -0.40
C THR A 97 -8.41 11.23 -0.69
N GLU A 98 -7.90 11.91 0.35
CA GLU A 98 -7.16 13.17 0.19
C GLU A 98 -5.76 12.98 -0.41
N ILE A 99 -5.13 11.81 -0.24
CA ILE A 99 -3.82 11.50 -0.84
C ILE A 99 -3.95 11.17 -2.35
N ILE A 100 -5.08 10.60 -2.77
CA ILE A 100 -5.34 10.19 -4.16
C ILE A 100 -5.84 11.37 -5.02
N LYS A 101 -6.40 12.42 -4.40
CA LYS A 101 -6.80 13.67 -5.07
C LYS A 101 -5.62 14.56 -5.39
#